data_AF-A0A168LUJ0-F1
#
_entry.id   AF-A0A168LUJ0-F1
#
_cell.length_a   1.000
_cell.length_b   1.000
_cell.length_c   1.000
_cell.angle_alpha   90.00
_cell.angle_beta   90.00
_cell.angle_gamma   90.00
#
_symmetry.space_group_name_H-M   'P 1'
#
loop_
_entity.id
_entity.type
_entity.pdbx_description
1 polymer ?
#
loop_
_entity_poly.entity_id
_entity_poly.type
_entity_poly.pdbx_seq_one_letter_code
_entity_poly.pdbx_strand_id
1 'polypeptide(L)' 'MKEMLPHCGVEIMEIPRFSINEEVISASKVRNLIKEKKLSQVKDLVPDTTYRFLCSKEAIPIINKIQNKRDLI' A
#
# COMPACT_ATOMS: atom_id res chain seq x y z
N MET A 1 12.31 -0.88 15.51
CA MET A 1 11.14 -1.43 16.26
C MET A 1 11.53 -2.68 17.04
N LYS A 2 12.08 -3.71 16.37
CA LYS A 2 12.55 -4.95 17.02
C LYS A 2 13.44 -4.72 18.24
N GLU A 3 14.36 -3.77 18.14
CA GLU A 3 15.30 -3.46 19.24
C GLU A 3 14.67 -2.59 20.31
N MET A 4 13.77 -1.67 19.97
CA MET A 4 13.27 -0.66 20.92
C MET A 4 12.07 -1.13 21.75
N LEU A 5 11.13 -1.83 21.13
CA LEU A 5 9.88 -2.21 21.77
C LEU A 5 10.04 -3.19 22.95
N PRO A 6 10.99 -4.16 22.94
CA PRO A 6 11.15 -5.08 24.08
C PRO A 6 11.65 -4.35 25.33
N HIS A 7 12.47 -3.30 25.18
CA HIS A 7 12.90 -2.46 26.29
C HIS A 7 11.75 -1.67 26.93
N CYS A 8 10.63 -1.50 26.22
CA CYS A 8 9.41 -0.89 26.75
C CYS A 8 8.40 -1.93 27.28
N GLY A 9 8.79 -3.20 27.39
CA GLY A 9 7.91 -4.28 27.85
C GLY A 9 6.91 -4.78 26.80
N VAL A 10 7.10 -4.44 25.52
CA VAL A 10 6.22 -4.89 24.42
C VAL A 10 6.80 -6.14 23.79
N GLU A 11 6.02 -7.23 23.79
CA GLU A 11 6.35 -8.47 23.10
C GLU A 11 6.21 -8.30 21.58
N ILE A 12 7.13 -8.91 20.83
CA ILE A 12 7.18 -8.83 19.37
C ILE A 12 7.02 -10.21 18.77
N MET A 13 6.10 -10.32 17.81
CA MET A 13 5.98 -11.45 16.90
C MET A 13 6.17 -10.96 15.47
N GLU A 14 7.18 -11.48 14.77
CA GLU A 14 7.40 -11.19 13.35
C GLU A 14 6.60 -12.16 12.48
N ILE A 15 5.96 -11.62 11.45
CA ILE A 15 5.28 -12.42 10.41
C ILE A 15 6.02 -12.28 9.08
N PRO A 16 6.13 -13.36 8.28
CA PRO A 16 6.71 -13.30 6.95
C PRO A 16 5.98 -12.28 6.08
N ARG A 17 6.74 -11.57 5.25
CA ARG A 17 6.15 -10.62 4.31
C ARG A 17 5.44 -11.36 3.19
N PHE A 18 4.23 -10.92 2.89
CA PHE A 18 3.45 -11.46 1.78
C PHE A 18 3.97 -10.93 0.43
N SER A 19 4.06 -11.82 -0.56
CA SER A 19 4.56 -11.56 -1.91
C SER A 19 3.66 -12.24 -2.94
N ILE A 20 3.55 -11.67 -4.13
CA ILE A 20 2.83 -12.24 -5.28
C ILE A 20 3.81 -12.29 -6.46
N ASN A 21 3.92 -13.45 -7.12
CA ASN A 21 4.85 -13.65 -8.25
C ASN A 21 6.28 -13.19 -7.93
N GLU A 22 6.76 -13.52 -6.73
CA GLU A 22 8.08 -13.12 -6.20
C GLU A 22 8.28 -11.61 -5.97
N GLU A 23 7.30 -10.77 -6.34
CA GLU A 23 7.33 -9.33 -6.05
C GLU A 23 6.67 -9.03 -4.70
N VAL A 24 7.40 -8.27 -3.89
CA VAL A 24 6.96 -7.83 -2.58
C VAL A 24 5.85 -6.79 -2.71
N ILE A 25 4.69 -7.05 -2.12
CA ILE A 25 3.61 -6.06 -2.07
C ILE A 25 4.03 -4.92 -1.15
N SER A 26 4.00 -3.67 -1.66
CA SER A 26 4.29 -2.48 -0.87
C SER A 26 3.31 -1.35 -1.14
N ALA A 27 3.05 -0.54 -0.12
CA ALA A 27 2.18 0.63 -0.25
C ALA A 27 2.74 1.67 -1.25
N SER A 28 4.06 1.76 -1.40
CA SER A 28 4.69 2.63 -2.39
C SER A 28 4.41 2.16 -3.81
N LYS A 29 4.48 0.85 -4.08
CA LYS A 29 4.13 0.28 -5.39
C LYS A 29 2.68 0.59 -5.77
N VAL A 30 1.75 0.39 -4.84
CA VAL A 30 0.31 0.71 -5.05
C VAL A 30 0.13 2.19 -5.39
N ARG A 31 0.75 3.11 -4.64
CA ARG A 31 0.64 4.55 -4.93
C ARG A 31 1.27 4.93 -6.27
N ASN A 32 2.37 4.31 -6.67
CA ASN A 32 3.00 4.58 -7.97
C ASN A 32 2.10 4.16 -9.14
N LEU A 33 1.46 2.99 -9.06
CA LEU A 33 0.47 2.57 -10.07
C LEU A 33 -0.72 3.55 -10.14
N ILE A 34 -1.18 4.06 -9.00
CA ILE A 34 -2.23 5.10 -8.95
C ILE A 34 -1.76 6.39 -9.64
N LYS A 35 -0.52 6.83 -9.38
CA LYS A 35 0.11 8.00 -10.04
C LYS A 35 0.21 7.82 -11.56
N GLU A 36 0.61 6.63 -12.00
CA GLU A 36 0.72 6.26 -13.42
C GLU A 36 -0.63 6.01 -14.10
N LYS A 37 -1.75 6.21 -13.39
CA LYS A 37 -3.11 5.94 -13.88
C LYS A 37 -3.34 4.47 -14.29
N LYS A 38 -2.57 3.54 -13.73
CA LYS A 38 -2.63 2.09 -13.97
C LYS A 38 -3.44 1.38 -12.87
N LEU A 39 -4.64 1.89 -12.57
CA LEU A 39 -5.43 1.39 -11.44
C LEU A 39 -5.80 -0.10 -11.58
N SER A 40 -6.02 -0.60 -12.80
CA SER A 40 -6.31 -2.01 -13.05
C SER A 40 -5.24 -2.96 -12.49
N GLN A 41 -3.97 -2.57 -12.52
CA GLN A 41 -2.85 -3.37 -12.00
C GLN A 41 -2.82 -3.40 -10.46
N VAL A 42 -3.53 -2.49 -9.79
CA VAL A 42 -3.63 -2.49 -8.32
C VAL A 42 -4.46 -3.67 -7.83
N LYS A 43 -5.37 -4.21 -8.65
CA LYS A 43 -6.24 -5.34 -8.30
C LYS A 43 -5.45 -6.53 -7.78
N ASP A 44 -4.32 -6.82 -8.40
CA ASP A 44 -3.49 -7.98 -8.04
C ASP A 44 -2.66 -7.73 -6.76
N LEU A 45 -2.60 -6.49 -6.25
CA LEU A 45 -1.75 -6.10 -5.12
C LEU A 45 -2.53 -5.85 -3.83
N VAL A 46 -3.85 -5.80 -3.89
CA VAL A 46 -4.69 -5.45 -2.73
C VAL A 46 -5.90 -6.38 -2.64
N PRO A 47 -6.49 -6.56 -1.45
CA PRO A 47 -7.74 -7.28 -1.32
C PRO A 47 -8.86 -6.67 -2.18
N ASP A 48 -9.82 -7.48 -2.61
CA ASP A 48 -10.95 -7.04 -3.43
C ASP A 48 -11.75 -5.89 -2.80
N THR A 49 -11.87 -5.86 -1.48
CA THR A 49 -12.52 -4.77 -0.75
C THR A 49 -11.82 -3.42 -0.99
N THR A 50 -10.49 -3.42 -0.95
CA THR A 50 -9.66 -2.25 -1.22
C THR A 50 -9.75 -1.85 -2.69
N TYR A 51 -9.66 -2.81 -3.63
CA TYR A 51 -9.76 -2.50 -5.06
C TYR A 51 -11.13 -1.89 -5.41
N ARG A 52 -12.22 -2.47 -4.90
CA ARG A 52 -13.58 -1.93 -5.06
C ARG A 52 -13.71 -0.51 -4.53
N PHE A 53 -13.11 -0.23 -3.36
CA PHE A 53 -13.07 1.13 -2.83
C PHE A 53 -12.34 2.07 -3.79
N LEU A 54 -11.16 1.70 -4.30
CA LEU A 54 -10.39 2.55 -5.21
C LEU A 54 -11.12 2.83 -6.54
N CYS A 55 -12.01 1.95 -6.99
CA CYS A 55 -12.87 2.15 -8.16
C CYS A 55 -14.15 2.97 -7.88
N SER A 56 -14.43 3.29 -6.62
CA SER A 56 -15.65 4.01 -6.21
C SER A 56 -15.54 5.52 -6.47
N LYS A 57 -16.68 6.22 -6.46
CA LYS A 57 -16.70 7.69 -6.60
C LYS A 57 -16.09 8.37 -5.37
N GLU A 58 -16.26 7.75 -4.22
CA GLU A 58 -15.77 8.17 -2.92
C GLU A 58 -14.24 8.22 -2.88
N ALA A 59 -13.55 7.38 -3.67
CA ALA A 59 -12.09 7.37 -3.75
C ALA A 59 -11.50 8.44 -4.67
N ILE A 60 -12.29 9.10 -5.54
CA ILE A 60 -11.81 10.13 -6.48
C ILE A 60 -10.93 11.20 -5.79
N PRO A 61 -11.35 11.85 -4.69
CA PRO A 61 -10.50 12.84 -4.02
C PRO A 61 -9.18 12.26 -3.50
N ILE A 62 -9.17 10.99 -3.08
CA ILE A 62 -7.98 10.30 -2.58
C ILE A 62 -7.03 9.97 -3.73
N ILE A 63 -7.55 9.45 -4.85
CA ILE A 63 -6.79 9.17 -6.07
C ILE A 63 -6.14 10.45 -6.59
N ASN A 64 -6.90 11.55 -6.67
CA ASN A 64 -6.40 12.85 -7.08
C ASN A 64 -5.27 13.33 -6.15
N LYS A 65 -5.43 13.17 -4.83
CA LYS A 65 -4.38 13.53 -3.87
C LYS A 65 -3.10 12.71 -4.07
N ILE A 66 -3.23 11.41 -4.35
CA ILE A 66 -2.08 10.54 -4.61
C ILE A 66 -1.37 10.93 -5.91
N GLN A 67 -2.13 11.18 -6.98
CA GLN A 67 -1.61 11.56 -8.30
C GLN A 67 -0.87 12.89 -8.29
N ASN A 68 -1.35 13.86 -7.51
CA ASN A 68 -0.75 15.20 -7.44
C ASN A 68 0.35 15.32 -6.37
N LYS A 69 0.62 14.26 -5.60
CA LYS A 69 1.67 14.29 -4.57
C LYS A 69 3.05 14.14 -5.22
N ARG A 70 3.88 15.17 -5.10
CA ARG A 70 5.31 15.09 -5.47
C ARG A 70 6.02 14.05 -4.62
N ASP A 71 6.89 13.27 -5.24
CA ASP A 71 7.82 12.43 -4.50
C ASP A 71 8.82 13.33 -3.78
N LEU A 72 8.99 13.09 -2.48
CA LEU A 72 10.03 13.74 -1.70
C LEU A 72 11.34 13.05 -2.12
N ILE A 73 12.24 13.82 -2.72
CA ILE A 73 13.62 13.41 -3.06
C ILE A 73 14.40 13.23 -1.77
#